data_AF-A0A7X3M8T7-F1
#
_entry.id   AF-A0A7X3M8T7-F1
#
_cell.length_a   1.000
_cell.length_b   1.000
_cell.length_c   1.000
_cell.angle_alpha   90.00
_cell.angle_beta   90.00
_cell.angle_gamma   90.00
#
_symmetry.space_group_name_H-M   'P 1'
#
loop_
_entity.id
_entity.type
_entity.pdbx_description
1 polymer ?
#
loop_
_entity_poly.entity_id
_entity_poly.type
_entity_poly.pdbx_seq_one_letter_code
_entity_poly.pdbx_strand_id
1 'polypeptide(L)'
;MTSDVGTCVAIALAAASIAMTLTQTELFAGLRAWTAKKHALLGHLFHCFYCMSHWTVLAGMVIYRPALLHSDMAFVDWVMTAFITLTLTTFINGLMFKVFQAAVTTHVMKHNAQITLQKQD
;
A
#
# COMPACT_ATOMS: atom_id res chain seq x y z
N MET A 1 1.48 -4.18 -26.29
CA MET A 1 2.58 -3.75 -25.39
C MET A 1 2.06 -2.57 -24.59
N THR A 2 1.98 -2.68 -23.26
CA THR A 2 1.72 -1.52 -22.41
C THR A 2 2.95 -0.60 -22.48
N SER A 3 2.73 0.70 -22.60
CA SER A 3 3.81 1.69 -22.49
C SER A 3 4.45 1.63 -21.10
N ASP A 4 5.71 2.06 -20.96
CA ASP A 4 6.39 2.10 -19.66
C ASP A 4 5.61 2.89 -18.60
N VAL A 5 4.90 3.94 -19.03
CA VAL A 5 3.93 4.70 -18.22
C VAL A 5 2.82 3.79 -17.71
N GLY A 6 2.19 3.01 -18.58
CA GLY A 6 1.13 2.08 -18.20
C GLY A 6 1.61 1.03 -17.21
N THR A 7 2.82 0.51 -17.41
CA THR A 7 3.46 -0.44 -16.49
C THR A 7 3.72 0.19 -15.12
N CYS A 8 4.26 1.41 -15.07
CA CYS A 8 4.49 2.13 -13.80
C CYS A 8 3.18 2.41 -13.05
N VAL A 9 2.12 2.82 -13.75
CA VAL A 9 0.79 3.03 -13.15
C VAL A 9 0.22 1.72 -12.61
N ALA A 10 0.31 0.63 -13.37
CA ALA A 10 -0.14 -0.69 -12.92
C ALA A 10 0.63 -1.15 -11.67
N ILE A 11 1.95 -0.99 -11.66
CA ILE A 11 2.79 -1.27 -10.49
C ILE A 11 2.33 -0.42 -9.30
N ALA A 12 2.10 0.88 -9.50
CA ALA A 12 1.72 1.77 -8.40
C ALA A 12 0.36 1.38 -7.78
N LEU A 13 -0.64 1.08 -8.60
CA LEU A 13 -1.96 0.65 -8.13
C LEU A 13 -1.91 -0.72 -7.44
N ALA A 14 -1.17 -1.67 -8.02
CA ALA A 14 -1.00 -3.00 -7.44
C ALA A 14 -0.24 -2.92 -6.11
N ALA A 15 0.86 -2.16 -6.07
CA ALA A 15 1.69 -1.96 -4.89
C ALA A 15 0.90 -1.31 -3.74
N ALA A 16 0.09 -0.30 -4.04
CA ALA A 16 -0.79 0.35 -3.06
C ALA A 16 -1.83 -0.64 -2.51
N SER A 17 -2.50 -1.36 -3.40
CA SER A 17 -3.51 -2.36 -3.02
C SER A 17 -2.91 -3.46 -2.14
N ILE A 18 -1.78 -4.06 -2.55
CA ILE A 18 -1.09 -5.11 -1.81
C ILE A 18 -0.63 -4.59 -0.44
N ALA A 19 -0.04 -3.39 -0.37
CA ALA A 19 0.43 -2.82 0.89
C ALA A 19 -0.73 -2.58 1.86
N MET A 20 -1.84 -2.00 1.41
CA MET A 20 -3.04 -1.83 2.23
C MET A 20 -3.63 -3.18 2.66
N THR A 21 -3.72 -4.16 1.76
CA THR A 21 -4.22 -5.50 2.11
C THR A 21 -3.38 -6.15 3.20
N LEU A 22 -2.05 -6.19 3.04
CA LEU A 22 -1.15 -6.83 4.00
C LEU A 22 -1.13 -6.13 5.36
N THR A 23 -1.25 -4.80 5.37
CA THR A 23 -1.12 -4.01 6.61
C THR A 23 -2.44 -3.79 7.35
N GLN A 24 -3.58 -3.73 6.65
CA GLN A 24 -4.88 -3.36 7.23
C GLN A 24 -5.88 -4.51 7.32
N THR A 25 -5.80 -5.54 6.48
CA THR A 25 -6.82 -6.61 6.54
C THR A 25 -6.57 -7.57 7.69
N GLU A 26 -7.64 -7.91 8.41
CA GLU A 26 -7.61 -8.81 9.57
C GLU A 26 -7.06 -10.20 9.25
N LEU A 27 -7.21 -10.65 8.00
CA LEU A 27 -6.66 -11.93 7.54
C LEU A 27 -5.14 -12.02 7.76
N PHE A 28 -4.42 -10.91 7.62
CA PHE A 28 -2.97 -10.86 7.84
C PHE A 28 -2.58 -10.42 9.25
N ALA A 29 -3.52 -10.28 10.19
CA ALA A 29 -3.21 -9.96 11.59
C ALA A 29 -2.29 -11.02 12.24
N GLY A 30 -2.57 -12.30 11.98
CA GLY A 30 -1.72 -13.40 12.46
C GLY A 30 -0.30 -13.34 11.88
N LEU A 31 -0.16 -13.04 10.59
CA LEU A 31 1.14 -12.87 9.94
C LEU A 31 1.92 -11.70 10.53
N ARG A 32 1.27 -10.55 10.74
CA ARG A 32 1.87 -9.36 11.38
C ARG A 32 2.36 -9.65 12.81
N ALA A 33 1.54 -10.32 13.61
CA ALA A 33 1.91 -10.69 14.97
C ALA A 33 3.08 -11.69 14.99
N TRP A 34 3.12 -12.63 14.04
CA TRP A 34 4.22 -13.58 13.90
C TRP A 34 5.54 -12.92 13.46
N THR A 35 5.50 -12.03 12.46
CA THR A 35 6.70 -11.32 11.99
C THR A 35 7.26 -10.39 13.06
N ALA A 36 6.38 -9.72 13.83
CA ALA A 36 6.78 -8.88 14.96
C ALA A 36 7.48 -9.68 16.08
N LYS A 37 7.05 -10.93 16.33
CA LYS A 37 7.73 -11.83 17.29
C LYS A 37 9.11 -12.29 16.81
N LYS A 38 9.31 -12.40 15.50
CA LYS A 38 10.57 -12.91 14.93
C LYS A 38 11.65 -11.83 14.81
N HIS A 39 11.27 -10.63 14.35
CA HIS A 39 12.18 -9.49 14.25
C HIS A 39 11.40 -8.17 14.31
N ALA A 40 11.78 -7.28 15.22
CA ALA A 40 11.12 -5.98 15.42
C ALA A 40 11.04 -5.13 14.12
N LEU A 41 12.10 -5.18 13.30
CA LEU A 41 12.21 -4.39 12.07
C LEU A 41 11.26 -4.91 10.96
N LEU A 42 11.09 -6.23 10.85
CA LEU A 42 10.10 -6.83 9.96
C LEU A 42 8.68 -6.58 10.46
N GLY A 43 8.45 -6.63 11.77
CA GLY A 43 7.17 -6.26 12.37
C GLY A 43 6.74 -4.83 12.01
N HIS A 44 7.66 -3.87 12.10
CA HIS A 44 7.38 -2.48 11.72
C HIS A 44 7.01 -2.37 10.23
N LEU A 45 7.69 -3.15 9.38
CA LEU A 45 7.41 -3.17 7.94
C LEU A 45 5.96 -3.58 7.67
N PHE A 46 5.50 -4.70 8.21
CA PHE A 46 4.15 -5.21 7.97
C PHE A 46 3.04 -4.43 8.69
N HIS A 47 3.36 -3.47 9.56
CA HIS A 47 2.40 -2.54 10.15
C HIS A 47 2.33 -1.19 9.42
N CYS A 48 3.34 -0.88 8.62
CA CYS A 48 3.48 0.41 7.93
C CYS A 48 3.15 0.24 6.44
N PHE A 49 1.97 0.70 6.01
CA PHE A 49 1.57 0.64 4.59
C PHE A 49 2.56 1.37 3.67
N TYR A 50 3.10 2.50 4.11
CA TYR A 50 4.12 3.26 3.39
C TYR A 50 5.38 2.43 3.18
N CYS A 51 5.84 1.79 4.24
CA CYS A 51 7.04 0.97 4.24
C CYS A 51 6.85 -0.27 3.35
N MET A 52 5.73 -1.00 3.49
CA MET A 52 5.40 -2.11 2.59
C MET A 52 5.36 -1.69 1.12
N SER A 53 4.86 -0.48 0.83
CA SER A 53 4.77 0.03 -0.54
C SER A 53 6.13 0.20 -1.21
N HIS A 54 7.18 0.52 -0.44
CA HIS A 54 8.53 0.62 -0.99
C HIS A 54 8.99 -0.74 -1.51
N TRP A 55 8.79 -1.80 -0.71
CA TRP A 55 9.20 -3.15 -1.09
C TRP A 55 8.38 -3.71 -2.23
N THR A 56 7.07 -3.44 -2.26
CA THR A 56 6.21 -3.90 -3.36
C THR A 56 6.52 -3.17 -4.67
N VAL A 57 6.77 -1.85 -4.63
CA VAL A 57 7.23 -1.10 -5.82
C VAL A 57 8.59 -1.60 -6.28
N LEU A 58 9.57 -1.76 -5.38
CA LEU A 58 10.88 -2.29 -5.72
C LEU A 58 10.79 -3.68 -6.37
N ALA A 59 9.96 -4.57 -5.84
CA ALA A 59 9.72 -5.87 -6.45
C ALA A 59 9.13 -5.74 -7.86
N GLY A 60 8.12 -4.88 -8.05
CA GLY A 60 7.55 -4.60 -9.37
C GLY A 60 8.57 -4.04 -10.36
N MET A 61 9.38 -3.08 -9.93
CA MET A 61 10.44 -2.47 -10.75
C MET A 61 11.51 -3.50 -11.17
N VAL A 62 11.87 -4.45 -10.30
CA VAL A 62 12.86 -5.49 -10.62
C VAL A 62 12.31 -6.51 -11.63
N ILE A 63 11.02 -6.86 -11.51
CA ILE A 63 10.35 -7.83 -12.39
C ILE A 63 10.09 -7.24 -13.78
N TYR A 64 9.48 -6.06 -13.85
CA TYR A 64 9.01 -5.48 -15.10
C TYR A 64 10.00 -4.51 -15.75
N ARG A 65 10.98 -4.03 -14.98
CA ARG A 65 12.05 -3.10 -15.41
C ARG A 65 11.57 -1.94 -16.30
N PRO A 66 10.52 -1.19 -15.91
CA PRO A 66 10.09 -0.03 -16.70
C PRO A 66 11.13 1.09 -16.61
N ALA A 67 11.30 1.84 -17.70
CA ALA A 67 12.13 3.05 -17.74
C ALA A 67 11.34 4.19 -18.38
N LEU A 68 11.01 5.22 -17.60
CA LEU A 68 10.30 6.40 -18.10
C LEU A 68 11.25 7.42 -18.72
N LEU A 69 12.43 7.54 -18.14
CA LEU A 69 13.48 8.46 -18.54
C LEU A 69 14.46 7.72 -19.45
N HIS A 70 14.98 8.46 -20.44
CA HIS A 70 15.95 7.95 -21.40
C HIS A 70 17.11 8.94 -21.47
N SER A 71 18.15 8.64 -20.71
CA SER A 71 19.43 9.35 -20.61
C SER A 71 20.59 8.38 -20.86
N ASP A 72 21.83 8.88 -20.91
CA ASP A 72 23.03 8.06 -21.10
C ASP A 72 23.33 7.14 -19.89
N MET A 73 22.67 7.38 -18.75
CA MET A 73 22.84 6.60 -17.51
C MET A 73 21.57 5.80 -17.15
N ALA A 74 21.41 4.62 -17.76
CA ALA A 74 20.23 3.76 -17.57
C ALA A 74 19.92 3.40 -16.10
N PHE A 75 20.94 3.29 -15.23
CA PHE A 75 20.72 3.02 -13.81
C PHE A 75 20.03 4.18 -13.08
N VAL A 76 20.43 5.42 -13.39
CA VAL A 76 19.84 6.62 -12.78
C VAL A 76 18.38 6.75 -13.21
N ASP A 77 18.10 6.54 -14.49
CA ASP A 77 16.73 6.59 -15.04
C ASP A 77 15.81 5.55 -14.41
N TRP A 78 16.33 4.34 -14.17
CA TRP A 78 15.58 3.28 -13.50
C TRP A 78 15.28 3.63 -12.04
N VAL A 79 16.26 4.18 -11.30
CA VAL A 79 16.07 4.66 -9.93
C VAL A 79 15.04 5.80 -9.89
N MET A 80 15.17 6.78 -10.78
CA MET A 80 14.22 7.90 -10.87
C MET A 80 12.80 7.41 -11.19
N THR A 81 12.67 6.45 -12.11
CA THR A 81 11.39 5.81 -12.44
C THR A 81 10.80 5.07 -11.24
N ALA A 82 11.63 4.39 -10.44
CA ALA A 82 11.18 3.75 -9.21
C ALA A 82 10.63 4.76 -8.20
N PHE A 83 11.32 5.88 -7.97
CA PHE A 83 10.86 6.93 -7.06
C PHE A 83 9.60 7.66 -7.54
N ILE A 84 9.45 7.88 -8.86
CA ILE A 84 8.22 8.42 -9.45
C ILE A 84 7.05 7.46 -9.19
N THR A 85 7.25 6.18 -9.49
CA THR A 85 6.24 5.12 -9.28
C THR A 85 5.87 5.01 -7.80
N LEU A 86 6.86 5.08 -6.92
CA LEU A 86 6.66 5.06 -5.47
C LEU A 86 5.90 6.29 -4.96
N THR A 87 6.19 7.48 -5.49
CA THR A 87 5.45 8.70 -5.14
C THR A 87 3.98 8.55 -5.53
N LEU A 88 3.70 8.05 -6.73
CA LEU A 88 2.34 7.75 -7.16
C LEU A 88 1.67 6.71 -6.24
N THR A 89 2.38 5.63 -5.92
CA THR A 89 1.90 4.57 -5.02
C THR A 89 1.51 5.12 -3.65
N THR A 90 2.35 5.96 -3.06
CA THR A 90 2.12 6.54 -1.74
C THR A 90 0.97 7.54 -1.74
N PHE A 91 0.82 8.31 -2.81
CA PHE A 91 -0.36 9.15 -3.02
C PHE A 91 -1.66 8.32 -3.07
N ILE A 92 -1.69 7.25 -3.88
CA ILE A 92 -2.85 6.35 -3.98
C ILE A 92 -3.13 5.68 -2.63
N ASN A 93 -2.13 5.21 -1.91
CA ASN A 93 -2.31 4.68 -0.56
C ASN A 93 -2.93 5.70 0.39
N GLY A 94 -2.49 6.96 0.35
CA GLY A 94 -3.08 8.02 1.16
C GLY A 94 -4.56 8.22 0.87
N LEU A 95 -4.95 8.17 -0.40
CA LEU A 95 -6.36 8.21 -0.81
C LEU A 95 -7.13 6.98 -0.31
N MET A 96 -6.60 5.77 -0.54
CA MET A 96 -7.21 4.52 -0.07
C MET A 96 -7.37 4.51 1.45
N PHE A 97 -6.38 5.00 2.20
CA PHE A 97 -6.43 5.07 3.65
C PHE A 97 -7.49 6.06 4.14
N LYS A 98 -7.64 7.22 3.50
CA LYS A 98 -8.75 8.15 3.80
C LYS A 98 -10.12 7.52 3.54
N VAL A 99 -10.27 6.82 2.41
CA VAL A 99 -11.51 6.09 2.08
C VAL A 99 -11.79 5.00 3.12
N PHE A 100 -10.76 4.25 3.52
CA PHE A 100 -10.87 3.21 4.53
C PHE A 100 -11.29 3.80 5.90
N GLN A 101 -10.67 4.89 6.35
CA GLN A 101 -11.08 5.58 7.58
C GLN A 101 -12.53 6.06 7.53
N ALA A 102 -12.96 6.64 6.41
CA ALA A 102 -14.35 7.10 6.25
C ALA A 102 -15.34 5.92 6.34
N ALA A 103 -15.00 4.78 5.71
CA ALA A 103 -15.81 3.57 5.77
C ALA A 103 -15.90 3.01 7.20
N VAL A 104 -14.77 2.89 7.90
CA VAL A 104 -14.71 2.41 9.29
C VAL A 104 -15.49 3.35 10.22
N THR A 105 -15.30 4.66 10.09
CA THR A 105 -16.01 5.66 10.90
C THR A 105 -17.53 5.53 10.72
N THR A 106 -17.99 5.36 9.47
CA THR A 106 -19.41 5.17 9.17
C THR A 106 -19.94 3.88 9.80
N HIS A 107 -19.17 2.78 9.71
CA HIS A 107 -19.55 1.50 10.31
C HIS A 107 -19.66 1.58 11.83
N VAL A 108 -18.69 2.22 12.50
CA VAL A 108 -18.69 2.42 13.96
C VAL A 108 -19.86 3.29 14.39
N MET A 109 -20.15 4.38 13.67
CA MET A 109 -21.31 5.23 13.98
C MET A 109 -22.63 4.46 13.84
N LYS A 110 -22.78 3.64 12.80
CA LYS A 110 -23.98 2.80 12.61
C LYS A 110 -24.14 1.77 13.74
N HIS A 111 -23.06 1.12 14.14
CA HIS A 111 -23.04 0.16 15.24
C HIS A 111 -23.40 0.82 16.59
N ASN A 112 -22.84 1.99 16.89
CA ASN A 112 -23.14 2.72 18.13
C ASN A 112 -24.59 3.22 18.18
N ALA A 113 -25.14 3.66 17.04
CA ALA A 113 -26.55 4.05 16.92
C ALA A 113 -27.48 2.86 17.20
N GLN A 114 -27.17 1.67 16.67
CA GLN A 114 -27.93 0.45 16.94
C GLN A 114 -27.93 0.07 18.42
N ILE A 115 -26.77 0.13 19.08
CA ILE A 115 -26.66 -0.14 20.53
C ILE A 115 -27.52 0.85 21.34
N THR A 116 -27.53 2.12 20.96
CA THR A 116 -28.29 3.15 21.69
C THR A 116 -29.79 2.93 21.57
N LEU A 117 -30.28 2.59 20.37
CA LEU A 117 -31.68 2.30 20.11
C LEU A 117 -32.14 1.04 20.88
N GLN A 118 -31.35 -0.04 20.88
CA GLN A 118 -31.67 -1.26 21.63
C GLN A 118 -31.69 -1.08 23.15
N LYS A 119 -31.06 -0.02 23.68
CA LYS A 119 -31.04 0.27 25.12
C LYS A 119 -32.23 1.13 25.57
N GLN A 120 -33.02 1.65 24.63
CA GLN A 120 -34.21 2.46 24.91
C GLN A 120 -35.53 1.66 24.84
N ASP A 121 -35.50 0.42 24.36
CA ASP A 121 -36.60 -0.56 24.42
C ASP A 121 -36.51 -1.42 25.69
#